data_AF-A0A7C4RXC0-F1
#
_entry.id   AF-A0A7C4RXC0-F1
#
_cell.length_a   1.000
_cell.length_b   1.000
_cell.length_c   1.000
_cell.angle_alpha   90.00
_cell.angle_beta   90.00
_cell.angle_gamma   90.00
#
_symmetry.space_group_name_H-M   'P 1'
#
loop_
_entity.id
_entity.type
_entity.pdbx_description
1 polymer ?
#
loop_
_entity_poly.entity_id
_entity_poly.type
_entity_poly.pdbx_seq_one_letter_code
_entity_poly.pdbx_strand_id
1 'polypeptide(L)'
;NAAPQTVEGYKIIKEAGIGTFQIFQETYHQPTYKKLHPRGPKSNYAWRLYGLDRAMIAGIDDVGIGALFGLFNWKFEVMGLIYHTIHLEERFGVGPHTISFPRIEPAVGSEISYNPPHKVSDEDFKKLVAIIRLAVPYTGMILTAREPAQLRREVLKMGVSQIDGGSSIGIGSYSQDDPEKVRKSQFILGDNRSLEEVIQDLLKEGYIPSFCTACYRMGRTGEHFMEFAIPGFVKRFCTPNALFTLREYLNDYATEETKRLGYELIQKELERVNNRELVEKYLERIDRGERDVRF
;
A
#
# COMPACT_ATOMS: atom_id res chain seq x y z
N ASN A 1 2.26 -8.96 -5.12
CA ASN A 1 2.57 -9.80 -3.93
C ASN A 1 2.56 -11.27 -4.35
N ALA A 2 3.66 -11.99 -4.16
CA ALA A 2 3.74 -13.41 -4.50
C ALA A 2 4.78 -14.14 -3.61
N ALA A 3 4.83 -15.47 -3.71
CA ALA A 3 5.83 -16.26 -3.00
C ALA A 3 7.27 -15.94 -3.50
N PRO A 4 8.30 -16.10 -2.65
CA PRO A 4 9.68 -15.86 -3.06
C PRO A 4 10.11 -16.71 -4.26
N GLN A 5 10.90 -16.12 -5.16
CA GLN A 5 11.42 -16.76 -6.37
C GLN A 5 12.95 -16.86 -6.34
N THR A 6 13.53 -17.56 -7.32
CA THR A 6 14.96 -17.47 -7.64
C THR A 6 15.26 -16.13 -8.34
N VAL A 7 16.54 -15.78 -8.46
CA VAL A 7 16.96 -14.56 -9.19
C VAL A 7 16.50 -14.62 -10.64
N GLU A 8 16.58 -15.79 -11.29
CA GLU A 8 16.11 -16.01 -12.66
C GLU A 8 14.59 -15.82 -12.78
N GLY A 9 13.83 -16.32 -11.81
CA GLY A 9 12.39 -16.09 -11.75
C GLY A 9 12.04 -14.61 -11.58
N TYR A 10 12.81 -13.88 -10.78
CA TYR A 10 12.62 -12.44 -10.62
C TYR A 10 12.98 -11.63 -11.87
N LYS A 11 13.97 -12.05 -12.68
CA LYS A 11 14.27 -11.40 -13.96
C LYS A 11 13.07 -11.47 -14.92
N ILE A 12 12.43 -12.63 -15.02
CA ILE A 12 11.19 -12.79 -15.81
C ILE A 12 10.09 -11.85 -15.30
N ILE A 13 9.95 -11.72 -13.97
CA ILE A 13 8.97 -10.83 -13.35
C ILE A 13 9.30 -9.35 -13.64
N LYS A 14 10.58 -8.94 -13.59
CA LYS A 14 11.02 -7.58 -13.91
C LYS A 14 10.76 -7.25 -15.38
N GLU A 15 11.05 -8.19 -16.28
CA GLU A 15 10.80 -8.04 -17.72
C GLU A 15 9.32 -7.81 -18.05
N ALA A 16 8.40 -8.30 -17.22
CA ALA A 16 6.96 -8.04 -17.34
C ALA A 16 6.55 -6.60 -16.94
N GLY A 17 7.47 -5.76 -16.47
CA GLY A 17 7.21 -4.34 -16.19
C GLY A 17 6.45 -4.08 -14.89
N ILE A 18 6.66 -4.91 -13.85
CA ILE A 18 6.03 -4.70 -12.54
C ILE A 18 6.46 -3.37 -11.90
N GLY A 19 5.62 -2.85 -11.00
CA GLY A 19 6.02 -1.84 -10.02
C GLY A 19 6.71 -2.47 -8.82
N THR A 20 6.04 -2.49 -7.67
CA THR A 20 6.60 -3.05 -6.44
C THR A 20 6.41 -4.57 -6.32
N PHE A 21 7.48 -5.33 -6.04
CA PHE A 21 7.36 -6.73 -5.62
C PHE A 21 7.26 -6.86 -4.10
N GLN A 22 6.23 -7.54 -3.61
CA GLN A 22 5.93 -7.60 -2.18
C GLN A 22 6.04 -9.02 -1.64
N ILE A 23 6.71 -9.16 -0.50
CA ILE A 23 6.78 -10.38 0.32
C ILE A 23 6.45 -10.01 1.75
N PHE A 24 5.38 -10.57 2.29
CA PHE A 24 5.14 -10.50 3.73
C PHE A 24 5.94 -11.62 4.40
N GLN A 25 6.77 -11.27 5.37
CA GLN A 25 7.49 -12.25 6.19
C GLN A 25 6.52 -13.06 7.07
N GLU A 26 5.29 -12.56 7.24
CA GLU A 26 4.23 -13.07 8.13
C GLU A 26 4.59 -12.91 9.60
N THR A 27 5.70 -13.50 10.04
CA THR A 27 6.25 -13.35 11.38
C THR A 27 7.77 -13.47 11.32
N TYR A 28 8.45 -12.53 11.96
CA TYR A 28 9.91 -12.56 12.12
C TYR A 28 10.33 -13.55 13.21
N HIS A 29 9.41 -14.01 14.07
CA HIS A 29 9.71 -14.97 15.13
C HIS A 29 9.81 -16.40 14.57
N GLN A 30 11.04 -16.91 14.44
CA GLN A 30 11.33 -18.21 13.80
C GLN A 30 10.53 -19.39 14.38
N PRO A 31 10.39 -19.56 15.73
CA PRO A 31 9.57 -20.64 16.27
C PRO A 31 8.10 -20.56 15.86
N THR A 32 7.51 -19.36 15.87
CA THR A 32 6.13 -19.14 15.40
C THR A 32 6.01 -19.42 13.91
N TYR A 33 6.97 -18.94 13.10
CA TYR A 33 7.00 -19.20 11.66
C TYR A 33 7.01 -20.69 11.35
N LYS A 34 7.89 -21.47 11.99
CA LYS A 34 8.00 -22.92 11.81
C LYS A 34 6.71 -23.65 12.20
N LYS A 35 6.06 -23.22 13.28
CA LYS A 35 4.79 -23.78 13.74
C LYS A 35 3.66 -23.54 12.74
N LEU A 36 3.56 -22.33 12.19
CA LEU A 36 2.46 -21.92 11.30
C LEU A 36 2.69 -22.32 9.83
N HIS A 37 3.92 -22.62 9.45
CA HIS A 37 4.28 -23.05 8.10
C HIS A 37 4.97 -24.43 8.15
N PRO A 38 4.24 -25.52 8.49
CA PRO A 38 4.86 -26.80 8.80
C PRO A 38 5.42 -27.53 7.57
N ARG A 39 4.93 -27.23 6.36
CA ARG A 39 5.26 -27.95 5.11
C ARG A 39 5.24 -27.02 3.89
N GLY A 40 5.77 -27.53 2.77
CA GLY A 40 5.83 -26.83 1.48
C GLY A 40 6.91 -25.76 1.41
N PRO A 41 7.06 -25.06 0.27
CA PRO A 41 8.14 -24.07 0.08
C PRO A 41 8.13 -22.93 1.10
N LYS A 42 6.96 -22.59 1.65
CA LYS A 42 6.79 -21.55 2.68
C LYS A 42 7.29 -21.98 4.07
N SER A 43 7.66 -23.25 4.30
CA SER A 43 8.23 -23.65 5.60
C SER A 43 9.67 -23.19 5.80
N ASN A 44 10.38 -22.87 4.71
CA ASN A 44 11.77 -22.40 4.78
C ASN A 44 11.80 -20.89 5.12
N TYR A 45 12.04 -20.59 6.40
CA TYR A 45 12.13 -19.23 6.93
C TYR A 45 13.17 -18.38 6.20
N ALA A 46 14.40 -18.89 6.06
CA ALA A 46 15.51 -18.15 5.46
C ALA A 46 15.26 -17.88 3.96
N TRP A 47 14.68 -18.86 3.25
CA TRP A 47 14.29 -18.69 1.85
C TRP A 47 13.30 -17.54 1.65
N ARG A 48 12.33 -17.39 2.57
CA ARG A 48 11.38 -16.27 2.54
C ARG A 48 12.01 -14.96 2.97
N LEU A 49 12.76 -14.94 4.08
CA LEU A 49 13.38 -13.72 4.61
C LEU A 49 14.27 -13.05 3.56
N TYR A 50 15.17 -13.82 2.94
CA TYR A 50 16.06 -13.32 1.88
C TYR A 50 15.41 -13.30 0.48
N GLY A 51 14.08 -13.41 0.40
CA GLY A 51 13.36 -13.37 -0.87
C GLY A 51 13.51 -12.03 -1.59
N LEU A 52 13.49 -10.94 -0.83
CA LEU A 52 13.63 -9.59 -1.39
C LEU A 52 15.08 -9.24 -1.72
N ASP A 53 16.08 -9.78 -1.01
CA ASP A 53 17.48 -9.69 -1.45
C ASP A 53 17.63 -10.24 -2.88
N ARG A 54 17.02 -11.40 -3.16
CA ARG A 54 17.07 -11.99 -4.51
C ARG A 54 16.31 -11.17 -5.53
N ALA A 55 15.21 -10.52 -5.15
CA ALA A 55 14.48 -9.62 -6.03
C ALA A 55 15.32 -8.40 -6.41
N MET A 56 16.00 -7.78 -5.42
CA MET A 56 16.90 -6.64 -5.65
C MET A 56 18.14 -7.02 -6.48
N ILE A 57 18.74 -8.19 -6.23
CA ILE A 57 19.83 -8.74 -7.07
C ILE A 57 19.36 -8.93 -8.53
N ALA A 58 18.09 -9.25 -8.75
CA ALA A 58 17.50 -9.37 -10.08
C ALA A 58 17.11 -8.02 -10.72
N GLY A 59 17.35 -6.89 -10.04
CA GLY A 59 17.04 -5.55 -10.53
C GLY A 59 15.63 -5.04 -10.20
N ILE A 60 14.89 -5.72 -9.31
CA ILE A 60 13.63 -5.19 -8.75
C ILE A 60 13.98 -4.29 -7.56
N ASP A 61 13.96 -3.00 -7.81
CA ASP A 61 14.40 -1.92 -6.92
C ASP A 61 13.27 -1.39 -6.01
N ASP A 62 12.02 -1.48 -6.43
CA ASP A 62 10.87 -1.25 -5.55
C ASP A 62 10.38 -2.57 -4.94
N VAL A 63 10.64 -2.75 -3.65
CA VAL A 63 10.15 -3.90 -2.88
C VAL A 63 9.23 -3.49 -1.74
N GLY A 64 8.35 -4.40 -1.31
CA GLY A 64 7.52 -4.18 -0.13
C GLY A 64 7.62 -5.32 0.87
N ILE A 65 7.80 -4.96 2.14
CA ILE A 65 7.82 -5.90 3.26
C ILE A 65 6.51 -5.85 4.03
N GLY A 66 6.25 -6.87 4.85
CA GLY A 66 5.13 -6.83 5.77
C GLY A 66 5.15 -7.95 6.80
N ALA A 67 4.39 -7.78 7.86
CA ALA A 67 4.17 -8.78 8.90
C ALA A 67 2.66 -8.91 9.17
N LEU A 68 2.20 -10.14 9.45
CA LEU A 68 0.82 -10.43 9.79
C LEU A 68 0.65 -10.31 11.31
N PHE A 69 0.14 -9.16 11.74
CA PHE A 69 -0.05 -8.84 13.15
C PHE A 69 -1.14 -9.71 13.77
N GLY A 70 -0.85 -10.32 14.92
CA GLY A 70 -1.71 -11.32 15.56
C GLY A 70 -1.05 -12.70 15.71
N LEU A 71 -0.03 -12.99 14.88
CA LEU A 71 0.69 -14.28 14.95
C LEU A 71 1.69 -14.35 16.11
N PHE A 72 2.34 -13.23 16.43
CA PHE A 72 3.28 -13.10 17.54
C PHE A 72 3.21 -11.69 18.14
N ASN A 73 4.04 -11.42 19.15
CA ASN A 73 4.11 -10.13 19.83
C ASN A 73 4.38 -8.98 18.82
N TRP A 74 3.46 -8.02 18.73
CA TRP A 74 3.54 -6.93 17.75
C TRP A 74 4.81 -6.10 17.86
N LYS A 75 5.37 -5.93 19.06
CA LYS A 75 6.63 -5.17 19.25
C LYS A 75 7.79 -5.90 18.59
N PHE A 76 7.83 -7.23 18.71
CA PHE A 76 8.83 -8.07 18.04
C PHE A 76 8.71 -7.96 16.52
N GLU A 77 7.48 -7.99 16.00
CA GLU A 77 7.25 -7.87 14.55
C GLU A 77 7.64 -6.49 14.01
N VAL A 78 7.35 -5.41 14.75
CA VAL A 78 7.80 -4.05 14.39
C VAL A 78 9.33 -3.96 14.39
N MET A 79 10.01 -4.51 15.40
CA MET A 79 11.48 -4.57 15.39
C MET A 79 12.00 -5.33 14.17
N GLY A 80 11.38 -6.46 13.83
CA GLY A 80 11.73 -7.23 12.62
C GLY A 80 11.58 -6.43 11.32
N LEU A 81 10.49 -5.68 11.17
CA LEU A 81 10.27 -4.80 10.01
C LEU A 81 11.34 -3.70 9.91
N ILE A 82 11.70 -3.08 11.04
CA ILE A 82 12.71 -2.01 11.08
C ILE A 82 14.10 -2.58 10.76
N TYR A 83 14.50 -3.69 11.37
CA TYR A 83 15.79 -4.34 11.05
C TYR A 83 15.87 -4.83 9.60
N HIS A 84 14.76 -5.33 9.04
CA HIS A 84 14.71 -5.70 7.63
C HIS A 84 14.87 -4.47 6.72
N THR A 85 14.28 -3.33 7.10
CA THR A 85 14.47 -2.07 6.37
C THR A 85 15.94 -1.66 6.39
N ILE A 86 16.57 -1.61 7.58
CA ILE A 86 17.98 -1.28 7.75
C ILE A 86 18.87 -2.20 6.89
N HIS A 87 18.61 -3.51 6.91
CA HIS A 87 19.34 -4.47 6.07
C HIS A 87 19.27 -4.14 4.58
N LEU A 88 18.08 -3.80 4.06
CA LEU A 88 17.93 -3.46 2.65
C LEU A 88 18.66 -2.16 2.31
N GLU A 89 18.56 -1.13 3.18
CA GLU A 89 19.27 0.13 3.02
C GLU A 89 20.80 -0.06 3.03
N GLU A 90 21.33 -0.80 4.00
CA GLU A 90 22.78 -1.06 4.12
C GLU A 90 23.32 -1.90 2.97
N ARG A 91 22.55 -2.88 2.49
CA ARG A 91 23.00 -3.83 1.48
C ARG A 91 22.83 -3.35 0.05
N PHE A 92 21.76 -2.61 -0.22
CA PHE A 92 21.34 -2.24 -1.58
C PHE A 92 21.21 -0.73 -1.78
N GLY A 93 21.53 0.09 -0.77
CA GLY A 93 21.47 1.56 -0.85
C GLY A 93 20.05 2.14 -0.75
N VAL A 94 19.01 1.28 -0.76
CA VAL A 94 17.61 1.67 -0.67
C VAL A 94 16.80 0.68 0.17
N GLY A 95 15.93 1.22 1.02
CA GLY A 95 14.98 0.46 1.82
C GLY A 95 13.77 -0.03 1.02
N PRO A 96 12.77 -0.63 1.69
CA PRO A 96 11.54 -1.01 1.04
C PRO A 96 10.75 0.24 0.60
N HIS A 97 10.15 0.16 -0.58
CA HIS A 97 9.21 1.17 -1.09
C HIS A 97 7.93 1.21 -0.25
N THR A 98 7.48 0.06 0.27
CA THR A 98 6.28 -0.03 1.13
C THR A 98 6.42 -0.98 2.30
N ILE A 99 5.73 -0.68 3.40
CA ILE A 99 5.46 -1.59 4.50
C ILE A 99 3.95 -1.84 4.59
N SER A 100 3.57 -3.11 4.66
CA SER A 100 2.22 -3.55 4.99
C SER A 100 2.17 -4.14 6.40
N PHE A 101 1.13 -3.82 7.14
CA PHE A 101 0.91 -4.29 8.52
C PHE A 101 -0.50 -4.88 8.69
N PRO A 102 -0.93 -5.85 7.86
CA PRO A 102 -2.24 -6.45 7.99
C PRO A 102 -2.40 -7.09 9.38
N ARG A 103 -3.55 -6.87 10.04
CA ARG A 103 -3.98 -7.71 11.16
C ARG A 103 -4.59 -9.01 10.63
N ILE A 104 -4.42 -10.08 11.40
CA ILE A 104 -5.11 -11.33 11.13
C ILE A 104 -6.61 -11.11 11.25
N GLU A 105 -7.31 -11.48 10.19
CA GLU A 105 -8.77 -11.42 10.11
C GLU A 105 -9.31 -12.85 9.99
N PRO A 106 -10.54 -13.10 10.46
CA PRO A 106 -11.17 -14.41 10.33
C PRO A 106 -11.14 -14.90 8.88
N ALA A 107 -10.80 -16.18 8.71
CA ALA A 107 -10.73 -16.84 7.42
C ALA A 107 -11.30 -18.26 7.52
N VAL A 108 -12.05 -18.65 6.49
CA VAL A 108 -12.66 -19.99 6.40
C VAL A 108 -11.57 -21.06 6.45
N GLY A 109 -11.74 -22.06 7.32
CA GLY A 109 -10.78 -23.14 7.49
C GLY A 109 -9.53 -22.80 8.33
N SER A 110 -9.52 -21.67 9.03
CA SER A 110 -8.42 -21.24 9.90
C SER A 110 -8.90 -20.91 11.31
N GLU A 111 -8.91 -21.90 12.21
CA GLU A 111 -9.36 -21.71 13.60
C GLU A 111 -8.55 -20.62 14.33
N ILE A 112 -7.23 -20.57 14.11
CA ILE A 112 -6.35 -19.58 14.72
C ILE A 112 -6.71 -18.14 14.33
N SER A 113 -7.34 -17.93 13.16
CA SER A 113 -7.74 -16.60 12.72
C SER A 113 -8.92 -16.03 13.51
N TYR A 114 -9.78 -16.89 14.07
CA TYR A 114 -10.91 -16.47 14.90
C TYR A 114 -10.48 -16.07 16.31
N ASN A 115 -9.40 -16.67 16.83
CA ASN A 115 -8.83 -16.33 18.11
C ASN A 115 -7.30 -16.30 18.05
N PRO A 116 -6.70 -15.18 17.60
CA PRO A 116 -5.27 -15.09 17.39
C PRO A 116 -4.52 -15.13 18.72
N PRO A 117 -3.38 -15.85 18.81
CA PRO A 117 -2.63 -15.99 20.05
C PRO A 117 -2.09 -14.65 20.58
N HIS A 118 -1.86 -13.68 19.68
CA HIS A 118 -1.35 -12.36 20.02
C HIS A 118 -2.19 -11.26 19.38
N LYS A 119 -3.52 -11.33 19.54
CA LYS A 119 -4.45 -10.32 19.02
C LYS A 119 -3.98 -8.89 19.36
N VAL A 120 -3.94 -8.04 18.34
CA VAL A 120 -3.49 -6.64 18.47
C VAL A 120 -4.71 -5.74 18.62
N SER A 121 -4.78 -5.00 19.72
CA SER A 121 -5.85 -4.02 19.97
C SER A 121 -5.77 -2.85 19.00
N ASP A 122 -6.86 -2.10 18.84
CA ASP A 122 -6.87 -0.90 17.99
C ASP A 122 -5.90 0.18 18.50
N GLU A 123 -5.72 0.27 19.82
CA GLU A 123 -4.75 1.19 20.43
C GLU A 123 -3.30 0.80 20.09
N ASP A 124 -2.95 -0.48 20.25
CA ASP A 124 -1.63 -0.99 19.90
C ASP A 124 -1.39 -0.91 18.38
N PHE A 125 -2.43 -1.10 17.57
CA PHE A 125 -2.36 -0.96 16.13
C PHE A 125 -2.09 0.49 15.70
N LYS A 126 -2.78 1.47 16.28
CA LYS A 126 -2.47 2.89 16.04
C LYS A 126 -1.04 3.22 16.46
N LYS A 127 -0.61 2.68 17.59
CA LYS A 127 0.75 2.87 18.11
C LYS A 127 1.83 2.30 17.20
N LEU A 128 1.66 1.07 16.70
CA LEU A 128 2.66 0.47 15.82
C LEU A 128 2.76 1.19 14.48
N VAL A 129 1.65 1.69 13.93
CA VAL A 129 1.67 2.47 12.68
C VAL A 129 2.43 3.78 12.87
N ALA A 130 2.19 4.49 13.98
CA ALA A 130 2.91 5.71 14.31
C ALA A 130 4.42 5.45 14.50
N ILE A 131 4.79 4.34 15.18
CA ILE A 131 6.20 3.95 15.35
C ILE A 131 6.86 3.70 13.99
N ILE A 132 6.21 2.95 13.09
CA ILE A 132 6.77 2.67 11.76
C ILE A 132 6.94 3.96 10.95
N ARG A 133 5.93 4.86 10.94
CA ARG A 133 6.05 6.17 10.25
C ARG A 133 7.24 6.98 10.75
N LEU A 134 7.47 7.00 12.06
CA LEU A 134 8.59 7.74 12.65
C LEU A 134 9.95 7.09 12.35
N ALA A 135 10.00 5.74 12.31
CA ALA A 135 11.24 5.00 12.08
C ALA A 135 11.70 5.04 10.61
N VAL A 136 10.76 4.97 9.65
CA VAL A 136 11.06 4.88 8.21
C VAL A 136 10.22 5.90 7.41
N PRO A 137 10.52 7.21 7.54
CA PRO A 137 9.61 8.28 7.14
C PRO A 137 9.35 8.38 5.63
N TYR A 138 10.24 7.84 4.79
CA TYR A 138 10.10 7.89 3.33
C TYR A 138 9.47 6.64 2.73
N THR A 139 9.33 5.57 3.51
CA THR A 139 8.65 4.35 3.07
C THR A 139 7.13 4.54 3.09
N GLY A 140 6.49 4.08 2.02
CA GLY A 140 5.03 4.04 1.94
C GLY A 140 4.42 3.07 2.95
N MET A 141 3.24 3.37 3.46
CA MET A 141 2.52 2.51 4.40
C MET A 141 1.17 2.13 3.83
N ILE A 142 0.93 0.82 3.69
CA ILE A 142 -0.28 0.27 3.09
C ILE A 142 -1.24 -0.20 4.19
N LEU A 143 -2.43 0.40 4.21
CA LEU A 143 -3.55 -0.02 5.05
C LEU A 143 -4.68 -0.60 4.18
N THR A 144 -5.05 -1.84 4.45
CA THR A 144 -6.05 -2.58 3.65
C THR A 144 -7.44 -2.57 4.27
N ALA A 145 -8.45 -2.98 3.50
CA ALA A 145 -9.85 -3.17 3.88
C ALA A 145 -10.08 -4.33 4.86
N ARG A 146 -9.01 -4.90 5.44
CA ARG A 146 -9.06 -5.68 6.69
C ARG A 146 -9.63 -4.86 7.84
N GLU A 147 -9.25 -3.59 7.91
CA GLU A 147 -9.66 -2.72 9.00
C GLU A 147 -11.02 -2.07 8.72
N PRO A 148 -11.85 -1.86 9.76
CA PRO A 148 -13.13 -1.18 9.60
C PRO A 148 -12.95 0.30 9.26
N ALA A 149 -13.92 0.86 8.53
CA ALA A 149 -13.89 2.24 8.03
C ALA A 149 -13.52 3.29 9.11
N GLN A 150 -14.07 3.15 10.32
CA GLN A 150 -13.75 4.05 11.43
C GLN A 150 -12.28 4.02 11.82
N LEU A 151 -11.72 2.82 12.02
CA LEU A 151 -10.30 2.67 12.37
C LEU A 151 -9.40 3.14 11.23
N ARG A 152 -9.80 2.90 9.97
CA ARG A 152 -9.07 3.41 8.80
C ARG A 152 -8.94 4.94 8.84
N ARG A 153 -10.01 5.67 9.16
CA ARG A 153 -9.97 7.14 9.30
C ARG A 153 -9.01 7.60 10.40
N GLU A 154 -8.97 6.88 11.52
CA GLU A 154 -8.04 7.19 12.62
C GLU A 154 -6.58 6.92 12.24
N VAL A 155 -6.32 5.77 11.61
CA VAL A 155 -4.96 5.32 11.26
C VAL A 155 -4.40 6.09 10.07
N LEU A 156 -5.24 6.59 9.16
CA LEU A 156 -4.84 7.50 8.08
C LEU A 156 -4.07 8.72 8.61
N LYS A 157 -4.53 9.28 9.74
CA LYS A 157 -3.90 10.43 10.42
C LYS A 157 -2.52 10.12 10.99
N MET A 158 -2.17 8.84 11.12
CA MET A 158 -0.91 8.36 11.72
C MET A 158 0.18 8.06 10.68
N GLY A 159 -0.08 8.34 9.40
CA GLY A 159 0.93 8.32 8.35
C GLY A 159 0.75 7.25 7.28
N VAL A 160 -0.40 6.58 7.20
CA VAL A 160 -0.71 5.71 6.04
C VAL A 160 -0.66 6.54 4.76
N SER A 161 -0.09 5.98 3.70
CA SER A 161 0.06 6.67 2.42
C SER A 161 -0.64 5.97 1.27
N GLN A 162 -1.05 4.71 1.45
CA GLN A 162 -1.77 3.93 0.45
C GLN A 162 -2.87 3.13 1.12
N ILE A 163 -4.05 3.14 0.50
CA ILE A 163 -5.18 2.32 0.92
C ILE A 163 -5.85 1.67 -0.28
N ASP A 164 -6.53 0.56 -0.05
CA ASP A 164 -7.43 -0.04 -1.04
C ASP A 164 -8.85 0.58 -0.94
N GLY A 165 -9.69 0.35 -1.94
CA GLY A 165 -11.08 0.81 -1.95
C GLY A 165 -11.89 0.00 -2.95
N GLY A 166 -13.13 -0.36 -2.61
CA GLY A 166 -13.92 -1.30 -3.43
C GLY A 166 -13.27 -2.69 -3.54
N SER A 167 -12.61 -3.15 -2.48
CA SER A 167 -11.87 -4.41 -2.47
C SER A 167 -12.79 -5.62 -2.64
N SER A 168 -12.36 -6.57 -3.48
CA SER A 168 -13.01 -7.87 -3.64
C SER A 168 -11.93 -8.95 -3.65
N ILE A 169 -11.90 -9.78 -2.62
CA ILE A 169 -10.75 -10.65 -2.27
C ILE A 169 -10.98 -12.14 -2.56
N GLY A 170 -12.08 -12.48 -3.23
CA GLY A 170 -12.32 -13.82 -3.78
C GLY A 170 -11.81 -13.93 -5.22
N ILE A 171 -11.35 -15.12 -5.61
CA ILE A 171 -10.95 -15.37 -7.00
C ILE A 171 -12.16 -15.17 -7.94
N GLY A 172 -12.03 -14.29 -8.94
CA GLY A 172 -13.09 -13.98 -9.93
C GLY A 172 -14.21 -13.05 -9.44
N SER A 173 -14.13 -12.58 -8.19
CA SER A 173 -15.24 -11.93 -7.49
C SER A 173 -15.60 -10.50 -7.93
N TYR A 174 -14.87 -9.94 -8.89
CA TYR A 174 -15.18 -8.65 -9.54
C TYR A 174 -16.10 -8.82 -10.78
N SER A 175 -16.13 -9.99 -11.40
CA SER A 175 -16.84 -10.23 -12.67
C SER A 175 -18.16 -10.97 -12.51
N GLN A 176 -18.35 -11.67 -11.39
CA GLN A 176 -19.54 -12.46 -11.12
C GLN A 176 -20.03 -12.22 -9.70
N ASP A 177 -21.34 -12.07 -9.56
CA ASP A 177 -21.99 -12.11 -8.26
C ASP A 177 -22.08 -13.58 -7.83
N ASP A 178 -21.01 -14.05 -7.19
CA ASP A 178 -20.85 -15.45 -6.79
C ASP A 178 -21.40 -15.66 -5.37
N PRO A 179 -22.45 -16.48 -5.18
CA PRO A 179 -22.97 -16.78 -3.84
C PRO A 179 -21.94 -17.48 -2.93
N GLU A 180 -20.87 -18.08 -3.47
CA GLU A 180 -19.74 -18.64 -2.70
C GLU A 180 -18.58 -17.64 -2.48
N LYS A 181 -18.75 -16.36 -2.82
CA LYS A 181 -17.69 -15.33 -2.73
C LYS A 181 -17.02 -15.28 -1.35
N VAL A 182 -17.80 -15.45 -0.26
CA VAL A 182 -17.26 -15.46 1.11
C VAL A 182 -16.37 -16.69 1.35
N ARG A 183 -16.76 -17.87 0.86
CA ARG A 183 -15.98 -19.10 1.00
C ARG A 183 -14.68 -19.06 0.18
N LYS A 184 -14.70 -18.36 -0.96
CA LYS A 184 -13.53 -18.18 -1.85
C LYS A 184 -12.66 -16.98 -1.48
N SER A 185 -13.08 -16.18 -0.49
CA SER A 185 -12.33 -15.03 -0.01
C SER A 185 -11.16 -15.46 0.87
N GLN A 186 -10.05 -14.73 0.76
CA GLN A 186 -8.85 -15.02 1.56
C GLN A 186 -9.06 -14.76 3.07
N PHE A 187 -9.93 -13.82 3.42
CA PHE A 187 -10.29 -13.41 4.78
C PHE A 187 -11.64 -12.66 4.73
N ILE A 188 -12.16 -12.19 5.87
CA ILE A 188 -13.34 -11.31 5.94
C ILE A 188 -12.91 -9.84 5.89
N LEU A 189 -13.50 -9.04 5.00
CA LEU A 189 -13.25 -7.60 4.91
C LEU A 189 -13.89 -6.86 6.09
N GLY A 190 -13.13 -5.96 6.72
CA GLY A 190 -13.64 -4.98 7.69
C GLY A 190 -14.27 -3.75 7.02
N ASP A 191 -13.93 -3.46 5.76
CA ASP A 191 -14.51 -2.36 4.99
C ASP A 191 -14.98 -2.83 3.61
N ASN A 192 -16.29 -2.85 3.42
CA ASN A 192 -16.95 -3.31 2.19
C ASN A 192 -17.48 -2.15 1.34
N ARG A 193 -17.12 -0.90 1.68
CA ARG A 193 -17.53 0.27 0.93
C ARG A 193 -17.01 0.23 -0.51
N SER A 194 -17.82 0.75 -1.43
CA SER A 194 -17.42 0.98 -2.80
C SER A 194 -16.26 1.98 -2.88
N LEU A 195 -15.57 1.99 -4.02
CA LEU A 195 -14.51 2.97 -4.28
C LEU A 195 -15.04 4.42 -4.17
N GLU A 196 -16.25 4.66 -4.67
CA GLU A 196 -16.91 5.97 -4.61
C GLU A 196 -17.13 6.44 -3.17
N GLU A 197 -17.66 5.58 -2.29
CA GLU A 197 -17.86 5.91 -0.88
C GLU A 197 -16.54 6.19 -0.14
N VAL A 198 -15.48 5.42 -0.45
CA VAL A 198 -14.15 5.66 0.13
C VAL A 198 -13.60 7.02 -0.33
N ILE A 199 -13.74 7.37 -1.60
CA ILE A 199 -13.30 8.66 -2.15
C ILE A 199 -14.08 9.81 -1.52
N GLN A 200 -15.41 9.70 -1.41
CA GLN A 200 -16.22 10.72 -0.75
C GLN A 200 -15.79 10.95 0.70
N ASP A 201 -15.53 9.88 1.46
CA ASP A 201 -15.07 9.93 2.84
C ASP A 201 -13.71 10.64 2.96
N LEU A 202 -12.76 10.33 2.05
CA LEU A 202 -11.47 11.01 1.98
C LEU A 202 -11.60 12.50 1.66
N LEU A 203 -12.43 12.86 0.68
CA LEU A 203 -12.68 14.25 0.30
C LEU A 203 -13.32 15.05 1.45
N LYS A 204 -14.27 14.45 2.17
CA LYS A 204 -14.94 15.06 3.34
C LYS A 204 -13.97 15.30 4.50
N GLU A 205 -12.98 14.42 4.69
CA GLU A 205 -11.90 14.60 5.67
C GLU A 205 -10.76 15.53 5.17
N GLY A 206 -10.83 16.01 3.93
CA GLY A 206 -9.84 16.93 3.35
C GLY A 206 -8.56 16.27 2.82
N TYR A 207 -8.56 14.95 2.62
CA TYR A 207 -7.49 14.26 1.91
C TYR A 207 -7.67 14.38 0.40
N ILE A 208 -6.57 14.27 -0.36
CA ILE A 208 -6.57 14.22 -1.82
C ILE A 208 -6.44 12.75 -2.25
N PRO A 209 -7.51 12.06 -2.68
CA PRO A 209 -7.39 10.76 -3.32
C PRO A 209 -6.50 10.85 -4.57
N SER A 210 -5.65 9.86 -4.79
CA SER A 210 -4.68 9.88 -5.87
C SER A 210 -4.54 8.50 -6.50
N PHE A 211 -4.52 8.47 -7.82
CA PHE A 211 -4.24 7.28 -8.63
C PHE A 211 -2.91 7.43 -9.39
N CYS A 212 -2.01 8.26 -8.85
CA CYS A 212 -0.76 8.61 -9.49
C CYS A 212 0.15 7.39 -9.71
N THR A 213 0.64 7.27 -10.94
CA THR A 213 1.65 6.28 -11.36
C THR A 213 2.87 6.95 -12.01
N ALA A 214 3.01 8.28 -11.86
CA ALA A 214 4.01 9.08 -12.58
C ALA A 214 5.46 8.64 -12.29
N CYS A 215 5.78 8.21 -11.07
CA CYS A 215 7.13 7.74 -10.73
C CYS A 215 7.58 6.60 -11.64
N TYR A 216 6.74 5.59 -11.86
CA TYR A 216 7.05 4.48 -12.77
C TYR A 216 7.26 4.95 -14.21
N ARG A 217 6.40 5.87 -14.68
CA ARG A 217 6.44 6.42 -16.04
C ARG A 217 7.71 7.24 -16.30
N MET A 218 8.22 7.89 -15.26
CA MET A 218 9.38 8.77 -15.29
C MET A 218 10.68 8.08 -14.86
N GLY A 219 10.66 6.77 -14.61
CA GLY A 219 11.84 6.01 -14.16
C GLY A 219 12.34 6.41 -12.77
N ARG A 220 11.47 6.95 -11.91
CA ARG A 220 11.76 7.32 -10.52
C ARG A 220 11.47 6.13 -9.60
N THR A 221 12.33 5.12 -9.61
CA THR A 221 12.23 3.90 -8.79
C THR A 221 13.48 3.72 -7.94
N GLY A 222 13.43 2.93 -6.86
CA GLY A 222 14.60 2.65 -6.03
C GLY A 222 15.28 3.90 -5.47
N GLU A 223 16.61 3.98 -5.58
CA GLU A 223 17.41 5.13 -5.10
C GLU A 223 16.98 6.45 -5.74
N HIS A 224 16.67 6.46 -7.04
CA HIS A 224 16.23 7.67 -7.74
C HIS A 224 14.96 8.25 -7.12
N PHE A 225 14.02 7.41 -6.64
CA PHE A 225 12.84 7.90 -5.92
C PHE A 225 13.25 8.61 -4.60
N MET A 226 14.18 8.01 -3.86
CA MET A 226 14.64 8.55 -2.58
C MET A 226 15.37 9.89 -2.72
N GLU A 227 16.09 10.12 -3.82
CA GLU A 227 16.70 11.42 -4.14
C GLU A 227 15.69 12.57 -4.22
N PHE A 228 14.43 12.30 -4.63
CA PHE A 228 13.36 13.30 -4.62
C PHE A 228 12.61 13.36 -3.29
N ALA A 229 12.45 12.21 -2.62
CA ALA A 229 11.69 12.10 -1.39
C ALA A 229 12.43 12.74 -0.20
N ILE A 230 13.71 12.40 -0.01
CA ILE A 230 14.49 12.80 1.16
C ILE A 230 14.63 14.33 1.30
N PRO A 231 14.99 15.07 0.23
CA PRO A 231 15.09 16.53 0.31
C PRO A 231 13.72 17.24 0.34
N GLY A 232 12.61 16.49 0.25
CA GLY A 232 11.26 17.05 0.23
C GLY A 232 10.84 17.67 -1.10
N PHE A 233 11.54 17.36 -2.20
CA PHE A 233 11.15 17.80 -3.54
C PHE A 233 9.92 17.09 -4.06
N VAL A 234 9.64 15.88 -3.56
CA VAL A 234 8.49 15.06 -3.91
C VAL A 234 7.15 15.81 -3.88
N LYS A 235 6.96 16.77 -2.96
CA LYS A 235 5.73 17.57 -2.88
C LYS A 235 5.47 18.45 -4.11
N ARG A 236 6.53 18.83 -4.85
CA ARG A 236 6.41 19.60 -6.10
C ARG A 236 5.82 18.77 -7.24
N PHE A 237 5.87 17.44 -7.13
CA PHE A 237 5.40 16.50 -8.15
C PHE A 237 4.14 15.78 -7.68
N CYS A 238 4.14 15.26 -6.45
CA CYS A 238 3.06 14.41 -5.94
C CYS A 238 1.75 15.15 -5.73
N THR A 239 1.75 16.36 -5.17
CA THR A 239 0.50 17.10 -4.98
C THR A 239 -0.16 17.43 -6.32
N PRO A 240 0.54 18.02 -7.31
CA PRO A 240 -0.09 18.26 -8.60
C PRO A 240 -0.53 16.98 -9.33
N ASN A 241 0.29 15.92 -9.31
CA ASN A 241 -0.10 14.63 -9.93
C ASN A 241 -1.32 14.00 -9.22
N ALA A 242 -1.47 14.18 -7.91
CA ALA A 242 -2.67 13.78 -7.19
C ALA A 242 -3.90 14.57 -7.66
N LEU A 243 -3.78 15.89 -7.86
CA LEU A 243 -4.87 16.71 -8.41
C LEU A 243 -5.26 16.29 -9.83
N PHE A 244 -4.28 15.94 -10.67
CA PHE A 244 -4.53 15.47 -12.04
C PHE A 244 -5.30 14.16 -12.07
N THR A 245 -4.82 13.15 -11.33
CA THR A 245 -5.49 11.85 -11.29
C THR A 245 -6.84 11.90 -10.56
N LEU A 246 -7.00 12.77 -9.57
CA LEU A 246 -8.30 13.06 -8.98
C LEU A 246 -9.23 13.68 -10.03
N ARG A 247 -8.77 14.68 -10.79
CA ARG A 247 -9.58 15.31 -11.84
C ARG A 247 -10.03 14.30 -12.90
N GLU A 248 -9.16 13.39 -13.32
CA GLU A 248 -9.53 12.29 -14.22
C GLU A 248 -10.62 11.41 -13.62
N TYR A 249 -10.47 11.00 -12.36
CA TYR A 249 -11.50 10.22 -11.66
C TYR A 249 -12.84 10.95 -11.60
N LEU A 250 -12.81 12.25 -11.28
CA LEU A 250 -14.02 13.08 -11.21
C LEU A 250 -14.74 13.16 -12.56
N ASN A 251 -13.99 13.26 -13.65
CA ASN A 251 -14.56 13.36 -14.99
C ASN A 251 -15.13 12.01 -15.48
N ASP A 252 -14.49 10.90 -15.14
CA ASP A 252 -14.78 9.60 -15.74
C ASP A 252 -15.74 8.72 -14.91
N TYR A 253 -15.71 8.83 -13.58
CA TYR A 253 -16.36 7.84 -12.70
C TYR A 253 -17.24 8.44 -11.60
N ALA A 254 -16.97 9.67 -11.16
CA ALA A 254 -17.59 10.23 -9.97
C ALA A 254 -19.08 10.61 -10.16
N THR A 255 -19.84 10.46 -9.08
CA THR A 255 -21.19 11.05 -8.97
C THR A 255 -21.13 12.57 -8.85
N GLU A 256 -22.26 13.25 -9.07
CA GLU A 256 -22.33 14.72 -8.96
C GLU A 256 -21.96 15.25 -7.57
N GLU A 257 -22.29 14.52 -6.49
CA GLU A 257 -21.86 14.89 -5.13
C GLU A 257 -20.33 14.84 -5.00
N THR A 258 -19.72 13.76 -5.47
CA THR A 258 -18.26 13.56 -5.41
C THR A 258 -17.53 14.57 -6.28
N LYS A 259 -18.06 14.87 -7.47
CA LYS A 259 -17.55 15.96 -8.33
C LYS A 259 -17.54 17.28 -7.59
N ARG A 260 -18.65 17.66 -6.95
CA ARG A 260 -18.73 18.92 -6.19
C ARG A 260 -17.67 18.99 -5.09
N LEU A 261 -17.55 17.94 -4.28
CA LEU A 261 -16.55 17.85 -3.20
C LEU A 261 -15.12 17.90 -3.74
N GLY A 262 -14.86 17.15 -4.81
CA GLY A 262 -13.54 17.05 -5.43
C GLY A 262 -13.10 18.36 -6.08
N TYR A 263 -13.98 19.05 -6.79
CA TYR A 263 -13.69 20.37 -7.37
C TYR A 263 -13.42 21.43 -6.30
N GLU A 264 -14.21 21.43 -5.22
CA GLU A 264 -14.00 22.32 -4.08
C GLU A 264 -12.60 22.10 -3.44
N LEU A 265 -12.22 20.83 -3.23
CA LEU A 265 -10.89 20.48 -2.73
C LEU A 265 -9.77 20.89 -3.70
N ILE A 266 -9.92 20.60 -5.00
CA ILE A 266 -8.92 20.95 -6.01
C ILE A 266 -8.70 22.47 -6.01
N GLN A 267 -9.77 23.27 -5.96
CA GLN A 267 -9.66 24.72 -5.94
C GLN A 267 -8.88 25.21 -4.71
N LYS A 268 -9.17 24.66 -3.53
CA LYS A 268 -8.46 24.98 -2.29
C LYS A 268 -6.98 24.60 -2.36
N GLU A 269 -6.64 23.47 -2.98
CA GLU A 269 -5.26 23.03 -3.12
C GLU A 269 -4.49 23.83 -4.18
N LEU A 270 -5.14 24.29 -5.25
CA LEU A 270 -4.52 25.18 -6.25
C LEU A 270 -3.99 26.49 -5.65
N GLU A 271 -4.62 27.00 -4.59
CA GLU A 271 -4.14 28.18 -3.85
C GLU A 271 -2.81 27.95 -3.12
N ARG A 272 -2.45 26.68 -2.89
CA ARG A 272 -1.25 26.28 -2.12
C ARG A 272 -0.11 25.77 -2.99
N VAL A 273 -0.35 25.55 -4.27
CA VAL A 273 0.64 24.97 -5.18
C VAL A 273 1.56 26.05 -5.75
N ASN A 274 2.87 25.81 -5.71
CA ASN A 274 3.89 26.77 -6.15
C ASN A 274 3.82 27.19 -7.62
N ASN A 275 3.28 26.35 -8.52
CA ASN A 275 3.20 26.59 -9.98
C ASN A 275 1.75 26.54 -10.47
N ARG A 276 0.86 27.31 -9.83
CA ARG A 276 -0.59 27.26 -10.06
C ARG A 276 -0.99 27.34 -11.55
N GLU A 277 -0.47 28.31 -12.31
CA GLU A 277 -0.82 28.50 -13.73
C GLU A 277 -0.53 27.26 -14.59
N LEU A 278 0.61 26.60 -14.34
CA LEU A 278 0.98 25.39 -15.07
C LEU A 278 0.07 24.22 -14.71
N VAL A 279 -0.28 24.09 -13.43
CA VAL A 279 -1.19 23.05 -12.94
C VAL A 279 -2.60 23.27 -13.49
N GLU A 280 -3.10 24.51 -13.51
CA GLU A 280 -4.39 24.86 -14.11
C GLU A 280 -4.41 24.51 -15.61
N LYS A 281 -3.35 24.86 -16.36
CA LYS A 281 -3.22 24.47 -17.77
C LYS A 281 -3.28 22.96 -17.99
N TYR A 282 -2.73 22.16 -17.07
CA TYR A 282 -2.79 20.70 -17.16
C TYR A 282 -4.17 20.16 -16.78
N LEU A 283 -4.85 20.75 -15.80
CA LEU A 283 -6.24 20.42 -15.48
C LEU A 283 -7.18 20.71 -16.65
N GLU A 284 -7.00 21.84 -17.35
CA GLU A 284 -7.79 22.15 -18.55
C GLU A 284 -7.61 21.13 -19.67
N ARG A 285 -6.39 20.58 -19.83
CA ARG A 285 -6.13 19.50 -20.80
C ARG A 285 -6.95 18.26 -20.46
N ILE A 286 -7.04 17.92 -19.17
CA ILE A 286 -7.83 16.79 -18.68
C ILE A 286 -9.32 17.01 -18.92
N ASP A 287 -9.81 18.23 -18.66
CA ASP A 287 -11.21 18.62 -18.92
C ASP A 287 -11.54 18.57 -20.43
N ARG A 288 -10.56 18.78 -21.31
CA ARG A 288 -10.67 18.60 -22.77
C ARG A 288 -10.55 17.14 -23.23
N GLY A 289 -10.42 16.19 -22.32
CA GLY A 289 -10.38 14.76 -22.64
C GLY A 289 -8.98 14.14 -22.69
N GLU A 290 -7.91 14.89 -22.44
CA GLU A 290 -6.58 14.30 -22.30
C GLU A 290 -6.52 13.43 -21.03
N ARG A 291 -5.78 12.33 -21.08
CA ARG A 291 -5.61 11.41 -19.96
C ARG A 291 -4.13 11.15 -19.72
N ASP A 292 -3.80 10.67 -18.54
CA ASP A 292 -2.44 10.37 -18.10
C ASP A 292 -1.55 11.64 -17.96
N VAL A 293 -2.24 12.73 -17.55
CA VAL A 293 -1.76 13.99 -16.94
C VAL A 293 -0.59 13.87 -15.94
N ARG A 294 0.67 14.21 -16.22
CA ARG A 294 1.77 14.10 -15.20
C ARG A 294 2.92 15.10 -15.31
N PHE A 295 3.63 15.26 -14.19
CA PHE A 295 5.00 15.79 -14.05
C PHE A 295 6.08 14.72 -13.84
#